data_AF-A0A7S1R7D7-F1
#
_entry.id   AF-A0A7S1R7D7-F1
#
_cell.length_a   1.000
_cell.length_b   1.000
_cell.length_c   1.000
_cell.angle_alpha   90.00
_cell.angle_beta   90.00
_cell.angle_gamma   90.00
#
_symmetry.space_group_name_H-M   'P 1'
#
loop_
_entity.id
_entity.type
_entity.pdbx_description
1 polymer ?
#
loop_
_entity_poly.entity_id
_entity_poly.type
_entity_poly.pdbx_seq_one_letter_code
_entity_poly.pdbx_strand_id
1 'polypeptide(L)'
;ASAEDAEMPTPAAPVLVSCDTTKGQLDLEVYREWSPNGAEHFLDLVKAGWYTDIALFRAVPNFLVQFGISTDSAMTQKYGSQTIEDDPSLGLPFERGTLSYAGGGPNSRTNQVFISFGQNRGLGKSPWETPFGHVSKHSMDILSQIYTGYGDMPPWGKGPSPSLIQQHGNKYVRDEFPKIDFIRSCKVVDASSHDL
;
A
#
# COMPACT_ATOMS: atom_id res chain seq x y z
N ALA A 1 42.69 -25.18 9.12
CA ALA A 1 42.20 -23.80 9.03
C ALA A 1 40.68 -23.88 9.00
N SER A 2 40.04 -23.53 10.11
CA SER A 2 38.58 -23.56 10.24
C SER A 2 37.98 -22.51 9.32
N ALA A 3 36.91 -22.88 8.63
CA ALA A 3 36.04 -21.93 7.96
C ALA A 3 35.49 -20.98 9.04
N GLU A 4 35.65 -19.67 8.82
CA GLU A 4 34.90 -18.66 9.54
C GLU A 4 33.42 -18.89 9.25
N ASP A 5 32.67 -19.22 10.30
CA ASP A 5 31.20 -19.12 10.31
C ASP A 5 30.86 -17.65 10.05
N ALA A 6 30.61 -17.30 8.78
CA ALA A 6 30.00 -16.04 8.42
C ALA A 6 28.56 -16.07 8.94
N GLU A 7 28.34 -15.49 10.11
CA GLU A 7 27.03 -15.26 10.68
C GLU A 7 26.22 -14.43 9.67
N MET A 8 25.19 -15.03 9.09
CA MET A 8 24.29 -14.33 8.18
C MET A 8 23.69 -13.14 8.96
N PRO A 9 23.72 -11.91 8.42
CA PRO A 9 23.14 -10.76 9.11
C PRO A 9 21.69 -11.08 9.47
N THR A 10 21.32 -10.84 10.72
CA THR A 10 19.93 -10.96 11.17
C THR A 10 19.08 -10.02 10.30
N PRO A 11 17.97 -10.50 9.70
CA PRO A 11 17.10 -9.64 8.91
C PRO A 11 16.72 -8.40 9.71
N ALA A 12 16.88 -7.22 9.12
CA ALA A 12 16.52 -5.98 9.76
C ALA A 12 15.02 -6.02 10.13
N ALA A 13 14.70 -5.60 11.35
CA ALA A 13 13.30 -5.50 11.79
C ALA A 13 12.50 -4.61 10.83
N PRO A 14 11.21 -4.92 10.56
CA PRO A 14 10.39 -4.10 9.69
C PRO A 14 10.21 -2.69 10.27
N VAL A 15 10.05 -1.72 9.38
CA VAL A 15 9.58 -0.38 9.77
C VAL A 15 8.08 -0.44 9.92
N LEU A 16 7.57 0.02 11.05
CA LEU A 16 6.13 0.06 11.30
C LEU A 16 5.53 1.37 10.80
N VAL A 17 4.41 1.26 10.09
CA VAL A 17 3.58 2.40 9.66
C VAL A 17 2.18 2.20 10.21
N SER A 18 1.69 3.17 10.97
CA SER A 18 0.34 3.16 11.52
C SER A 18 -0.56 4.09 10.72
N CYS A 19 -1.65 3.56 10.18
CA CYS A 19 -2.63 4.32 9.43
C CYS A 19 -3.98 4.39 10.17
N ASP A 20 -4.45 5.60 10.49
CA ASP A 20 -5.81 5.81 10.99
C ASP A 20 -6.79 5.70 9.82
N THR A 21 -7.72 4.75 9.89
CA THR A 21 -8.74 4.54 8.86
C THR A 21 -10.15 4.71 9.42
N THR A 22 -11.14 4.80 8.54
CA THR A 22 -12.56 4.80 8.94
C THR A 22 -13.02 3.49 9.60
N LYS A 23 -12.23 2.42 9.54
CA LYS A 23 -12.47 1.14 10.24
C LYS A 23 -11.64 0.95 11.51
N GLY A 24 -10.77 1.90 11.84
CA GLY A 24 -9.83 1.79 12.95
C GLY A 24 -8.39 1.84 12.48
N GLN A 25 -7.47 1.53 13.40
CA GLN A 25 -6.03 1.59 13.14
C GLN A 25 -5.58 0.38 12.31
N LEU A 26 -4.98 0.64 11.15
CA LEU A 26 -4.40 -0.37 10.26
C LEU A 26 -2.88 -0.22 10.29
N ASP A 27 -2.20 -1.12 11.01
CA ASP A 27 -0.75 -1.12 11.10
C ASP A 27 -0.13 -1.99 9.99
N LEU A 28 0.98 -1.51 9.44
CA LEU A 28 1.70 -2.07 8.31
C LEU A 28 3.16 -2.29 8.70
N GLU A 29 3.71 -3.44 8.33
CA GLU A 29 5.14 -3.76 8.41
C GLU A 29 5.76 -3.56 7.02
N VAL A 30 6.78 -2.70 6.95
CA VAL A 30 7.51 -2.38 5.71
C VAL A 30 8.90 -3.00 5.79
N TYR A 31 9.22 -3.85 4.81
CA TYR A 31 10.45 -4.64 4.76
C TYR A 31 11.38 -4.09 3.66
N ARG A 32 12.39 -3.32 4.06
CA ARG A 32 13.40 -2.76 3.14
C ARG A 32 14.14 -3.83 2.35
N GLU A 33 14.40 -4.98 2.98
CA GLU A 33 15.09 -6.09 2.35
C GLU A 33 14.29 -6.73 1.21
N TRP A 34 12.95 -6.58 1.21
CA TRP A 34 12.10 -7.16 0.17
C TRP A 34 12.09 -6.33 -1.11
N SER A 35 12.09 -5.01 -0.96
CA SER A 35 11.99 -4.06 -2.06
C SER A 35 12.59 -2.72 -1.62
N PRO A 36 13.92 -2.55 -1.65
CA PRO A 36 14.58 -1.34 -1.14
C PRO A 36 14.02 -0.04 -1.72
N ASN A 37 13.86 0.05 -3.05
CA ASN A 37 13.33 1.24 -3.71
C ASN A 37 11.86 1.45 -3.35
N GLY A 38 11.05 0.38 -3.40
CA GLY A 38 9.63 0.42 -3.08
C GLY A 38 9.34 0.80 -1.61
N ALA A 39 10.13 0.26 -0.68
CA ALA A 39 10.01 0.52 0.74
C ALA A 39 10.37 1.96 1.09
N GLU A 40 11.52 2.48 0.62
CA GLU A 40 11.91 3.87 0.90
C GLU A 40 10.93 4.86 0.28
N HIS A 41 10.51 4.63 -0.97
CA HIS A 41 9.52 5.48 -1.61
C HIS A 41 8.21 5.53 -0.83
N PHE A 42 7.72 4.39 -0.34
CA PHE A 42 6.50 4.34 0.48
C PHE A 42 6.68 5.11 1.79
N LEU A 43 7.80 4.91 2.49
CA LEU A 43 8.09 5.56 3.76
C LEU A 43 8.26 7.08 3.60
N ASP A 44 8.86 7.54 2.52
CA ASP A 44 9.01 8.97 2.23
C ASP A 44 7.67 9.62 1.89
N LEU A 45 6.80 8.94 1.14
CA LEU A 45 5.42 9.38 0.91
C LEU A 45 4.60 9.43 2.21
N VAL A 46 4.78 8.48 3.12
CA VAL A 46 4.16 8.51 4.46
C VAL A 46 4.65 9.74 5.24
N LYS A 47 5.97 9.97 5.35
CA LYS A 47 6.53 11.13 6.06
C LYS A 47 6.09 12.46 5.44
N ALA A 48 5.94 12.50 4.12
CA ALA A 48 5.47 13.69 3.42
C ALA A 48 3.96 13.95 3.64
N GLY A 49 3.19 12.96 4.09
CA GLY A 49 1.74 13.06 4.28
C GLY A 49 0.93 12.73 3.04
N TRP A 50 1.51 12.03 2.05
CA TRP A 50 0.82 11.66 0.79
C TRP A 50 -0.47 10.86 1.01
N TYR A 51 -0.45 9.97 2.01
CA TYR A 51 -1.57 9.09 2.35
C TYR A 51 -2.53 9.73 3.39
N THR A 52 -2.69 11.05 3.36
CA THR A 52 -3.62 11.80 4.24
C THR A 52 -4.91 12.08 3.50
N ASP A 53 -6.05 11.79 4.15
CA ASP A 53 -7.39 11.88 3.58
C ASP A 53 -7.46 11.28 2.16
N ILE A 54 -7.22 9.98 2.02
CA ILE A 54 -7.30 9.30 0.73
C ILE A 54 -8.28 8.12 0.76
N ALA A 55 -8.93 7.87 -0.36
CA ALA A 55 -9.87 6.78 -0.51
C ALA A 55 -9.16 5.42 -0.69
N LEU A 56 -9.69 4.38 -0.04
CA LEU A 56 -9.49 2.98 -0.43
C LEU A 56 -10.36 2.68 -1.66
N PHE A 57 -10.03 3.32 -2.78
CA PHE A 57 -10.94 3.57 -3.89
C PHE A 57 -11.32 2.32 -4.69
N ARG A 58 -10.59 1.22 -4.56
CA ARG A 58 -10.88 -0.04 -5.26
C ARG A 58 -10.70 -1.19 -4.28
N ALA A 59 -11.77 -1.88 -3.95
CA ALA A 59 -11.78 -2.96 -2.99
C ALA A 59 -12.56 -4.15 -3.57
N VAL A 60 -11.83 -5.17 -4.01
CA VAL A 60 -12.38 -6.35 -4.68
C VAL A 60 -12.18 -7.57 -3.76
N PRO A 61 -13.27 -8.23 -3.30
CA PRO A 61 -13.17 -9.41 -2.45
C PRO A 61 -12.24 -10.48 -3.04
N ASN A 62 -11.40 -11.08 -2.19
CA ASN A 62 -10.42 -12.10 -2.58
C ASN A 62 -9.35 -11.66 -3.58
N PHE A 63 -9.30 -10.37 -3.96
CA PHE A 63 -8.31 -9.85 -4.87
C PHE A 63 -7.46 -8.77 -4.17
N LEU A 64 -7.89 -7.52 -4.12
CA LEU A 64 -7.08 -6.45 -3.52
C LEU A 64 -7.91 -5.27 -2.99
N VAL A 65 -7.28 -4.47 -2.15
CA VAL A 65 -7.69 -3.11 -1.77
C VAL A 65 -6.60 -2.16 -2.24
N GLN A 66 -6.92 -1.21 -3.12
CA GLN A 66 -5.97 -0.27 -3.72
C GLN A 66 -6.28 1.17 -3.28
N PHE A 67 -5.20 1.94 -3.06
CA PHE A 67 -5.23 3.31 -2.59
C PHE A 67 -4.01 4.09 -3.10
N GLY A 68 -3.88 5.37 -2.70
CA GLY A 68 -2.69 6.19 -3.00
C GLY A 68 -2.90 7.28 -4.06
N ILE A 69 -4.15 7.62 -4.37
CA ILE A 69 -4.47 8.84 -5.15
C ILE A 69 -4.61 9.99 -4.16
N SER A 70 -3.61 10.87 -4.09
CA SER A 70 -3.70 12.11 -3.32
C SER A 70 -4.60 13.13 -4.04
N THR A 71 -5.36 13.91 -3.28
CA THR A 71 -6.16 15.03 -3.80
C THR A 71 -5.58 16.38 -3.41
N ASP A 72 -4.41 16.40 -2.77
CA ASP A 72 -3.63 17.60 -2.50
C ASP A 72 -2.85 17.96 -3.77
N SER A 73 -3.13 19.15 -4.31
CA SER A 73 -2.53 19.62 -5.56
C SER A 73 -1.03 19.90 -5.44
N ALA A 74 -0.56 20.40 -4.28
CA ALA A 74 0.85 20.66 -4.05
C ALA A 74 1.65 19.35 -3.96
N MET A 75 1.07 18.35 -3.28
CA MET A 75 1.65 17.02 -3.21
C MET A 75 1.69 16.37 -4.59
N THR A 76 0.57 16.41 -5.32
CA THR A 76 0.46 15.83 -6.67
C THR A 76 1.44 16.49 -7.65
N GLN A 77 1.65 17.80 -7.57
CA GLN A 77 2.64 18.49 -8.39
C GLN A 77 4.09 18.05 -8.06
N LYS A 78 4.38 17.80 -6.79
CA LYS A 78 5.74 17.46 -6.33
C LYS A 78 6.10 15.98 -6.56
N TYR A 79 5.16 15.07 -6.30
CA TYR A 79 5.41 13.63 -6.26
C TYR A 79 4.60 12.82 -7.28
N GLY A 80 3.53 13.39 -7.86
CA GLY A 80 2.53 12.61 -8.60
C GLY A 80 3.01 11.93 -9.88
N SER A 81 4.06 12.47 -10.52
CA SER A 81 4.65 11.90 -11.74
C SER A 81 5.96 11.16 -11.51
N GLN A 82 6.42 11.04 -10.25
CA GLN A 82 7.66 10.34 -9.95
C GLN A 82 7.45 8.83 -10.09
N THR A 83 8.39 8.19 -10.78
CA THR A 83 8.47 6.73 -10.84
C THR A 83 9.75 6.24 -10.21
N ILE A 84 9.73 5.01 -9.73
CA ILE A 84 10.91 4.33 -9.17
C ILE A 84 11.31 3.13 -10.04
N GLU A 85 12.60 2.82 -10.04
CA GLU A 85 13.13 1.60 -10.67
C GLU A 85 12.61 0.35 -9.95
N ASP A 86 12.32 -0.73 -10.67
CA ASP A 86 11.83 -1.98 -10.11
C ASP A 86 12.88 -2.67 -9.21
N ASP A 87 12.43 -3.28 -8.11
CA ASP A 87 13.28 -4.08 -7.24
C ASP A 87 13.31 -5.54 -7.74
N PRO A 88 14.45 -6.25 -7.58
CA PRO A 88 14.54 -7.66 -7.91
C PRO A 88 13.47 -8.49 -7.19
N SER A 89 12.85 -9.43 -7.91
CA SER A 89 11.89 -10.33 -7.28
C SER A 89 12.60 -11.34 -6.38
N LEU A 90 12.11 -11.47 -5.15
CA LEU A 90 12.54 -12.49 -4.19
C LEU A 90 11.65 -13.75 -4.21
N GLY A 91 10.69 -13.84 -5.14
CA GLY A 91 9.77 -14.98 -5.23
C GLY A 91 8.76 -15.07 -4.08
N LEU A 92 8.50 -13.94 -3.40
CA LEU A 92 7.56 -13.88 -2.27
C LEU A 92 6.11 -14.10 -2.74
N PRO A 93 5.32 -14.91 -2.01
CA PRO A 93 3.92 -15.13 -2.34
C PRO A 93 3.05 -13.91 -2.01
N PHE A 94 1.99 -13.71 -2.80
CA PHE A 94 0.93 -12.77 -2.47
C PHE A 94 -0.13 -13.45 -1.60
N GLU A 95 0.10 -13.39 -0.29
CA GLU A 95 -0.87 -13.81 0.73
C GLU A 95 -1.80 -12.66 1.09
N ARG A 96 -2.83 -12.93 1.91
CA ARG A 96 -3.74 -11.88 2.37
C ARG A 96 -2.97 -10.96 3.32
N GLY A 97 -2.91 -9.66 3.00
CA GLY A 97 -2.19 -8.66 3.76
C GLY A 97 -0.89 -8.19 3.09
N THR A 98 -0.39 -8.87 2.06
CA THR A 98 0.80 -8.44 1.32
C THR A 98 0.60 -7.07 0.66
N LEU A 99 1.55 -6.16 0.81
CA LEU A 99 1.58 -4.85 0.16
C LEU A 99 2.48 -4.85 -1.06
N SER A 100 2.00 -4.24 -2.15
CA SER A 100 2.80 -3.94 -3.34
C SER A 100 2.26 -2.73 -4.11
N TYR A 101 2.97 -2.30 -5.14
CA TYR A 101 2.60 -1.16 -5.97
C TYR A 101 1.67 -1.55 -7.10
N ALA A 102 0.68 -0.69 -7.38
CA ALA A 102 0.02 -0.73 -8.67
C ALA A 102 0.98 -0.21 -9.75
N GLY A 103 1.13 -0.94 -10.85
CA GLY A 103 2.00 -0.57 -11.96
C GLY A 103 1.47 -1.10 -13.29
N GLY A 104 1.99 -0.55 -14.38
CA GLY A 104 1.56 -0.87 -15.75
C GLY A 104 2.68 -1.37 -16.66
N GLY A 105 3.87 -1.63 -16.11
CA GLY A 105 5.06 -1.99 -16.87
C GLY A 105 6.34 -1.78 -16.07
N PRO A 106 7.51 -2.08 -16.66
CA PRO A 106 8.80 -1.88 -16.01
C PRO A 106 9.00 -0.42 -15.56
N ASN A 107 9.52 -0.23 -14.35
CA ASN A 107 9.85 1.08 -13.76
C ASN A 107 8.67 2.08 -13.75
N SER A 108 7.45 1.58 -13.57
CA SER A 108 6.22 2.38 -13.62
C SER A 108 5.56 2.62 -12.26
N ARG A 109 6.18 2.12 -11.18
CA ARG A 109 5.67 2.27 -9.82
C ARG A 109 5.65 3.75 -9.43
N THR A 110 4.47 4.26 -9.09
CA THR A 110 4.25 5.65 -8.65
C THR A 110 3.88 5.66 -7.17
N ASN A 111 2.71 6.21 -6.81
CA ASN A 111 2.29 6.41 -5.41
C ASN A 111 1.04 5.59 -5.07
N GLN A 112 0.53 4.81 -6.03
CA GLN A 112 -0.60 3.91 -5.81
C GLN A 112 -0.10 2.54 -5.37
N VAL A 113 -0.64 2.07 -4.26
CA VAL A 113 -0.31 0.79 -3.65
C VAL A 113 -1.57 -0.02 -3.44
N PHE A 114 -1.41 -1.33 -3.26
CA PHE A 114 -2.50 -2.20 -2.92
C PHE A 114 -2.11 -3.19 -1.81
N ILE A 115 -3.10 -3.60 -1.04
CA ILE A 115 -3.05 -4.70 -0.09
C ILE A 115 -3.78 -5.88 -0.72
N SER A 116 -3.12 -7.02 -0.78
CA SER A 116 -3.72 -8.28 -1.22
C SER A 116 -4.84 -8.69 -0.27
N PHE A 117 -6.05 -8.87 -0.81
CA PHE A 117 -7.26 -9.16 -0.05
C PHE A 117 -7.64 -10.65 -0.05
N GLY A 118 -6.70 -11.51 -0.40
CA GLY A 118 -6.84 -12.96 -0.47
C GLY A 118 -5.51 -13.61 -0.86
N GLN A 119 -5.53 -14.90 -1.15
CA GLN A 119 -4.37 -15.55 -1.76
C GLN A 119 -4.40 -15.33 -3.28
N ASN A 120 -3.42 -14.59 -3.81
CA ASN A 120 -3.41 -14.16 -5.20
C ASN A 120 -2.26 -14.78 -5.99
N ARG A 121 -2.53 -15.89 -6.67
CA ARG A 121 -1.53 -16.56 -7.54
C ARG A 121 -1.30 -15.83 -8.87
N GLY A 122 -2.09 -14.81 -9.16
CA GLY A 122 -1.95 -13.96 -10.35
C GLY A 122 -0.96 -12.82 -10.19
N LEU A 123 -0.70 -12.39 -8.96
CA LEU A 123 0.18 -11.26 -8.62
C LEU A 123 1.60 -11.74 -8.31
N GLY A 124 2.58 -10.83 -8.37
CA GLY A 124 3.99 -11.10 -8.13
C GLY A 124 4.70 -11.73 -9.31
N LYS A 125 4.09 -11.67 -10.49
CA LYS A 125 4.66 -12.19 -11.75
C LYS A 125 5.40 -11.13 -12.54
N SER A 126 5.15 -9.87 -12.21
CA SER A 126 5.76 -8.71 -12.85
C SER A 126 6.74 -8.02 -11.90
N PRO A 127 7.82 -7.43 -12.41
CA PRO A 127 8.85 -6.79 -11.58
C PRO A 127 8.34 -5.59 -10.78
N TRP A 128 7.33 -4.87 -11.28
CA TRP A 128 6.68 -3.77 -10.56
C TRP A 128 5.74 -4.24 -9.43
N GLU A 129 5.51 -5.54 -9.30
CA GLU A 129 4.69 -6.16 -8.25
C GLU A 129 5.55 -6.77 -7.13
N THR A 130 6.85 -6.47 -7.05
CA THR A 130 7.68 -6.95 -5.93
C THR A 130 7.05 -6.47 -4.60
N PRO A 131 6.73 -7.38 -3.65
CA PRO A 131 6.21 -7.00 -2.34
C PRO A 131 7.19 -6.14 -1.56
N PHE A 132 6.68 -5.16 -0.82
CA PHE A 132 7.51 -4.32 0.08
C PHE A 132 7.03 -4.34 1.53
N GLY A 133 5.90 -4.97 1.82
CA GLY A 133 5.29 -4.94 3.14
C GLY A 133 4.22 -5.99 3.38
N HIS A 134 3.75 -6.05 4.61
CA HIS A 134 2.60 -6.85 5.03
C HIS A 134 1.76 -6.09 6.07
N VAL A 135 0.44 -6.27 6.08
CA VAL A 135 -0.41 -5.78 7.19
C VAL A 135 -0.02 -6.51 8.47
N SER A 136 0.21 -5.78 9.56
CA SER A 136 0.58 -6.41 10.82
C SER A 136 -0.47 -7.40 11.28
N LYS A 137 -0.03 -8.51 11.89
CA LYS A 137 -0.90 -9.62 12.28
C LYS A 137 -2.10 -9.19 13.13
N HIS A 138 -1.91 -8.21 14.03
CA HIS A 138 -2.97 -7.67 14.90
C HIS A 138 -3.95 -6.73 14.21
N SER A 139 -3.67 -6.29 12.97
CA SER A 139 -4.54 -5.39 12.19
C SER A 139 -5.32 -6.11 11.08
N MET A 140 -5.24 -7.44 11.01
CA MET A 140 -5.90 -8.24 9.97
C MET A 140 -7.43 -8.24 10.08
N ASP A 141 -7.97 -8.04 11.28
CA ASP A 141 -9.40 -7.86 11.52
C ASP A 141 -9.89 -6.51 10.97
N ILE A 142 -9.11 -5.44 11.16
CA ILE A 142 -9.39 -4.10 10.60
C ILE A 142 -9.39 -4.15 9.08
N LEU A 143 -8.38 -4.81 8.47
CA LEU A 143 -8.36 -5.05 7.03
C LEU A 143 -9.66 -5.76 6.57
N SER A 144 -10.16 -6.72 7.35
CA SER A 144 -11.36 -7.49 6.99
C SER A 144 -12.67 -6.68 7.07
N GLN A 145 -12.66 -5.52 7.72
CA GLN A 145 -13.82 -4.64 7.81
C GLN A 145 -13.97 -3.66 6.63
N ILE A 146 -12.96 -3.54 5.76
CA ILE A 146 -12.99 -2.64 4.60
C ILE A 146 -14.18 -2.95 3.69
N TYR A 147 -14.96 -1.93 3.37
CA TYR A 147 -16.14 -2.06 2.52
C TYR A 147 -15.76 -2.38 1.07
N THR A 148 -16.30 -3.48 0.55
CA THR A 148 -16.01 -3.99 -0.81
C THR A 148 -17.19 -3.91 -1.77
N GLY A 149 -18.32 -3.34 -1.34
CA GLY A 149 -19.59 -3.46 -2.08
C GLY A 149 -19.64 -2.72 -3.43
N TYR A 150 -18.71 -1.80 -3.69
CA TYR A 150 -18.59 -1.18 -5.02
C TYR A 150 -17.72 -1.97 -6.00
N GLY A 151 -16.84 -2.85 -5.47
CA GLY A 151 -16.00 -3.74 -6.27
C GLY A 151 -14.90 -3.02 -7.05
N ASP A 152 -14.72 -3.44 -8.30
CA ASP A 152 -13.64 -2.96 -9.17
C ASP A 152 -13.94 -1.57 -9.76
N MET A 153 -12.91 -0.89 -10.24
CA MET A 153 -13.02 0.36 -10.99
C MET A 153 -13.54 0.13 -12.42
N PRO A 154 -14.08 1.16 -13.10
CA PRO A 154 -14.49 1.04 -14.48
C PRO A 154 -13.32 0.68 -15.41
N PRO A 155 -13.55 -0.08 -16.49
CA PRO A 155 -14.84 -0.65 -16.92
C PRO A 155 -15.22 -1.97 -16.22
N TRP A 156 -14.39 -2.50 -15.33
CA TRP A 156 -14.57 -3.86 -14.77
C TRP A 156 -15.51 -3.92 -13.57
N GLY A 157 -15.86 -2.79 -12.97
CA GLY A 157 -16.80 -2.74 -11.85
C GLY A 157 -17.51 -1.40 -11.70
N LYS A 158 -18.15 -1.24 -10.54
CA LYS A 158 -18.99 -0.08 -10.20
C LYS A 158 -18.31 0.85 -9.19
N GLY A 159 -17.01 0.68 -8.97
CA GLY A 159 -16.20 1.52 -8.11
C GLY A 159 -15.91 2.89 -8.72
N PRO A 160 -15.26 3.77 -7.94
CA PRO A 160 -14.74 5.06 -8.41
C PRO A 160 -13.82 4.92 -9.62
N SER A 161 -13.88 5.93 -10.50
CA SER A 161 -12.86 6.11 -11.54
C SER A 161 -11.63 6.83 -10.98
N PRO A 162 -10.40 6.29 -11.11
CA PRO A 162 -9.17 6.99 -10.73
C PRO A 162 -9.03 8.38 -11.35
N SER A 163 -9.44 8.55 -12.62
CA SER A 163 -9.34 9.85 -13.29
C SER A 163 -10.31 10.88 -12.70
N LEU A 164 -11.51 10.46 -12.30
CA LEU A 164 -12.48 11.35 -11.65
C LEU A 164 -12.07 11.69 -10.22
N ILE A 165 -11.38 10.78 -9.51
CA ILE A 165 -10.76 11.11 -8.21
C ILE A 165 -9.69 12.18 -8.41
N GLN A 166 -8.80 12.03 -9.40
CA GLN A 166 -7.76 13.03 -9.68
C GLN A 166 -8.36 14.39 -10.07
N GLN A 167 -9.46 14.40 -10.84
CA GLN A 167 -10.09 15.62 -11.33
C GLN A 167 -10.95 16.34 -10.28
N HIS A 168 -11.71 15.59 -9.48
CA HIS A 168 -12.74 16.13 -8.58
C HIS A 168 -12.45 15.91 -7.09
N GLY A 169 -11.35 15.22 -6.79
CA GLY A 169 -10.90 14.92 -5.44
C GLY A 169 -11.87 14.04 -4.65
N ASN A 170 -11.73 14.08 -3.34
CA ASN A 170 -12.54 13.28 -2.43
C ASN A 170 -14.02 13.69 -2.43
N LYS A 171 -14.37 14.87 -2.94
CA LYS A 171 -15.77 15.28 -3.09
C LYS A 171 -16.52 14.28 -3.98
N TYR A 172 -15.94 13.89 -5.12
CA TYR A 172 -16.52 12.87 -5.99
C TYR A 172 -16.71 11.53 -5.27
N VAL A 173 -15.70 11.08 -4.51
CA VAL A 173 -15.79 9.81 -3.77
C VAL A 173 -16.86 9.87 -2.68
N ARG A 174 -16.92 10.95 -1.91
CA ARG A 174 -17.86 11.11 -0.80
C ARG A 174 -19.32 11.23 -1.27
N ASP A 175 -19.54 11.90 -2.40
CA ASP A 175 -20.89 12.10 -2.95
C ASP A 175 -21.43 10.82 -3.63
N GLU A 176 -20.61 10.18 -4.49
CA GLU A 176 -21.06 9.05 -5.32
C GLU A 176 -20.85 7.69 -4.64
N PHE A 177 -19.89 7.60 -3.73
CA PHE A 177 -19.48 6.35 -3.07
C PHE A 177 -19.40 6.51 -1.53
N PRO A 178 -20.48 6.91 -0.85
CA PRO A 178 -20.46 7.31 0.57
C PRO A 178 -20.05 6.19 1.54
N LYS A 179 -20.00 4.93 1.09
CA LYS A 179 -19.56 3.78 1.90
C LYS A 179 -18.07 3.45 1.76
N ILE A 180 -17.35 4.14 0.88
CA ILE A 180 -15.90 3.91 0.72
C ILE A 180 -15.18 4.33 2.00
N ASP A 181 -14.29 3.46 2.43
CA ASP A 181 -13.42 3.70 3.57
C ASP A 181 -12.22 4.57 3.17
N PHE A 182 -11.74 5.37 4.12
CA PHE A 182 -10.66 6.31 3.91
C PHE A 182 -9.52 6.03 4.88
N ILE A 183 -8.30 6.26 4.41
CA ILE A 183 -7.14 6.51 5.28
C ILE A 183 -7.18 8.01 5.60
N ARG A 184 -7.26 8.34 6.89
CA ARG A 184 -7.26 9.72 7.38
C ARG A 184 -5.85 10.26 7.48
N SER A 185 -4.92 9.44 7.97
CA SER A 185 -3.49 9.75 8.02
C SER A 185 -2.68 8.46 8.19
N CYS A 186 -1.40 8.51 7.84
CA CYS A 186 -0.41 7.48 8.17
C CYS A 186 0.83 8.14 8.79
N LYS A 187 1.50 7.42 9.68
CA LYS A 187 2.79 7.83 10.26
C LYS A 187 3.73 6.65 10.41
N VAL A 188 5.03 6.89 10.24
CA VAL A 188 6.06 5.94 10.68
C VAL A 188 6.07 5.94 12.20
N VAL A 189 6.07 4.76 12.82
CA VAL A 189 6.14 4.61 14.29
C VAL A 189 7.47 4.01 14.68
N ASP A 190 8.08 4.58 15.72
CA ASP A 190 9.31 4.03 16.29
C ASP A 190 8.98 2.74 17.05
N ALA A 191 9.80 1.70 16.85
CA ALA A 191 9.64 0.37 17.45
C ALA A 191 9.62 0.38 18.99
N SER A 192 10.04 1.49 19.63
CA SER A 192 10.05 1.71 21.08
C SER A 192 8.70 2.17 21.67
N SER A 193 7.66 2.33 20.86
CA SER A 193 6.34 2.83 21.31
C SER A 193 5.26 1.76 21.54
N HIS A 194 5.61 0.48 21.42
CA HIS A 194 4.70 -0.66 21.55
C HIS A 194 4.88 -1.47 22.86
N ASP A 195 5.33 -0.81 23.93
CA ASP A 195 5.31 -1.35 25.30
C ASP A 195 4.67 -0.33 26.24
N LEU A 196 3.33 -0.27 26.30
CA LEU A 196 2.55 0.19 27.48
C LEU A 196 1.14 -0.42 27.47
#